data_AF-A0A7K4NF48-F1
#
_entry.id   AF-A0A7K4NF48-F1
#
_cell.length_a   1.000
_cell.length_b   1.000
_cell.length_c   1.000
_cell.angle_alpha   90.00
_cell.angle_beta   90.00
_cell.angle_gamma   90.00
#
_symmetry.space_group_name_H-M   'P 1'
#
loop_
_entity.id
_entity.type
_entity.pdbx_description
1 polymer ?
#
loop_
_entity_poly.entity_id
_entity_poly.type
_entity_poly.pdbx_seq_one_letter_code
_entity_poly.pdbx_strand_id
1 'polypeptide(L)' 'MKINHVAIAVENVEDAVKAYQDALDIKSVEFETVESEGVKVAILHLENANIELMEPTNDSSPIK' A
#
# COMPACT_ATOMS: atom_id res chain seq x y z
N MET A 1 -0.74 19.10 13.55
CA MET A 1 -0.90 18.45 12.23
C MET A 1 0.03 17.23 12.22
N LYS A 2 -0.47 16.05 11.87
CA LYS A 2 0.31 14.80 11.72
C LYS A 2 -0.06 14.16 10.38
N ILE A 3 0.91 13.55 9.71
CA ILE A 3 0.64 12.77 8.49
C ILE A 3 -0.01 11.46 8.92
N ASN A 4 -1.13 11.10 8.31
CA ASN A 4 -1.79 9.82 8.58
C ASN A 4 -1.09 8.69 7.80
N HIS A 5 -0.96 8.86 6.48
CA HIS A 5 -0.28 7.92 5.61
C HIS A 5 0.40 8.62 4.43
N VAL A 6 1.27 7.90 3.76
CA VAL A 6 1.76 8.21 2.40
C VAL A 6 1.38 7.05 1.49
N ALA A 7 0.64 7.35 0.43
CA ALA A 7 0.22 6.36 -0.54
C ALA A 7 1.17 6.33 -1.74
N ILE A 8 1.55 5.14 -2.20
CA ILE A 8 2.52 4.90 -3.28
C ILE A 8 1.89 3.91 -4.26
N ALA A 9 1.64 4.36 -5.49
CA ALA A 9 1.20 3.47 -6.56
C ALA A 9 2.35 2.53 -6.98
N VAL A 10 2.06 1.23 -7.10
CA VAL A 10 3.01 0.17 -7.43
C VAL A 10 2.41 -0.77 -8.46
N GLU A 11 3.26 -1.41 -9.26
CA GLU A 11 2.81 -2.39 -10.26
C GLU A 11 2.36 -3.71 -9.63
N ASN A 12 2.99 -4.12 -8.52
CA ASN A 12 2.63 -5.32 -7.77
C ASN A 12 2.81 -5.08 -6.27
N VAL A 13 1.71 -5.21 -5.52
CA VAL A 13 1.69 -4.89 -4.10
C VAL A 13 2.48 -5.92 -3.28
N GLU A 14 2.48 -7.20 -3.65
CA GLU A 14 3.15 -8.25 -2.88
C GLU A 14 4.67 -8.15 -2.98
N ASP A 15 5.19 -7.84 -4.16
CA ASP A 15 6.62 -7.62 -4.36
C ASP A 15 7.09 -6.31 -3.73
N ALA A 16 6.27 -5.25 -3.81
CA ALA A 16 6.55 -4.00 -3.12
C ALA A 16 6.55 -4.19 -1.60
N VAL A 17 5.59 -4.92 -1.04
CA VAL A 17 5.56 -5.23 0.40
C VAL A 17 6.86 -5.90 0.84
N LYS A 18 7.33 -6.94 0.14
CA LYS A 18 8.61 -7.61 0.47
C LYS A 18 9.77 -6.60 0.50
N ALA A 19 9.89 -5.76 -0.52
CA ALA A 19 10.95 -4.76 -0.61
C ALA A 19 10.92 -3.76 0.55
N TYR A 20 9.73 -3.28 0.93
CA TYR A 20 9.59 -2.32 2.03
C TYR A 20 9.75 -2.97 3.40
N GLN A 21 9.27 -4.20 3.60
CA GLN A 21 9.49 -4.95 4.84
C GLN A 21 10.98 -5.21 5.07
N ASP A 22 11.70 -5.64 4.04
CA ASP A 22 13.14 -5.91 4.13
C ASP A 22 13.96 -4.64 4.36
N ALA A 23 13.59 -3.53 3.69
CA ALA A 23 14.31 -2.27 3.80
C ALA A 23 14.08 -1.54 5.13
N LEU A 24 12.89 -1.68 5.74
CA LEU A 24 12.46 -0.87 6.88
C LEU A 24 12.18 -1.70 8.16
N ASP A 25 12.42 -3.02 8.14
CA ASP A 25 12.09 -3.98 9.22
C ASP A 25 10.62 -3.90 9.66
N ILE A 26 9.70 -3.74 8.70
CA ILE A 26 8.26 -3.64 8.96
C ILE A 26 7.66 -5.03 9.06
N LYS A 27 6.99 -5.33 10.17
CA LYS A 27 6.39 -6.66 10.42
C LYS A 27 4.88 -6.67 10.31
N SER A 28 4.24 -5.51 10.50
CA SER A 28 2.79 -5.40 10.49
C SER A 28 2.32 -4.87 9.15
N VAL A 29 1.68 -5.75 8.38
CA VAL A 29 1.10 -5.43 7.08
C VAL A 29 -0.33 -5.94 7.05
N GLU A 30 -1.26 -5.08 6.66
CA GLU A 30 -2.65 -5.42 6.40
C GLU A 30 -2.92 -5.29 4.89
N PHE A 31 -3.69 -6.20 4.32
CA PHE A 31 -4.08 -6.15 2.91
C PHE A 31 -5.59 -5.96 2.77
N GLU A 32 -5.98 -5.07 1.88
CA GLU A 32 -7.38 -4.80 1.54
C GLU A 32 -7.54 -4.75 0.01
N THR A 33 -8.72 -5.09 -0.48
CA THR A 33 -9.10 -4.85 -1.88
C THR A 33 -10.36 -4.01 -1.90
N VAL A 34 -10.24 -2.81 -2.46
CA VAL A 34 -11.34 -1.85 -2.59
C VAL A 34 -11.91 -1.97 -4.00
N GLU A 35 -12.84 -2.91 -4.16
CA GLU A 35 -13.43 -3.26 -5.47
C GLU A 35 -14.08 -2.06 -6.18
N SER A 36 -14.72 -1.15 -5.42
CA SER A 36 -15.37 0.04 -5.98
C SER A 36 -14.39 1.01 -6.65
N GLU A 37 -13.14 1.04 -6.18
CA GLU A 37 -12.07 1.90 -6.70
C GLU A 37 -11.12 1.13 -7.63
N GLY A 38 -11.24 -0.20 -7.72
CA GLY A 38 -10.34 -1.02 -8.52
C GLY A 38 -8.90 -0.98 -8.00
N VAL A 39 -8.70 -1.08 -6.68
CA VAL A 39 -7.38 -0.99 -6.04
C VAL A 39 -7.20 -2.11 -5.02
N LYS A 40 -6.03 -2.75 -5.04
CA LYS A 40 -5.52 -3.60 -3.95
C LYS A 40 -4.51 -2.79 -3.15
N VAL A 41 -4.67 -2.73 -1.84
CA VAL A 41 -3.84 -1.92 -0.93
C VAL A 41 -3.13 -2.83 0.05
N ALA A 42 -1.86 -2.55 0.31
CA ALA A 42 -1.15 -3.03 1.50
C ALA A 42 -0.81 -1.85 2.41
N ILE A 43 -1.29 -1.92 3.64
CA ILE A 43 -1.06 -0.93 4.69
C ILE A 43 0.09 -1.43 5.55
N LEU A 44 1.24 -0.75 5.46
CA LEU A 44 2.42 -1.01 6.27
C LEU A 44 2.39 -0.06 7.46
N HIS A 45 2.23 -0.62 8.66
CA HIS A 45 2.13 0.18 9.88
C HIS A 45 3.52 0.55 10.41
N LEU A 46 3.78 1.86 10.50
CA LEU A 46 4.92 2.42 11.22
C LEU A 46 4.46 2.93 12.59
N GLU A 47 5.41 3.30 13.45
CA GLU A 47 5.08 3.81 14.79
C GLU A 47 4.24 5.11 14.76
N ASN A 48 4.40 5.94 13.73
CA ASN A 48 3.82 7.29 13.69
C ASN A 48 3.01 7.63 12.43
N ALA A 49 2.95 6.74 11.45
CA ALA A 49 2.23 6.89 10.18
C ALA A 49 2.06 5.52 9.50
N ASN A 50 1.34 5.48 8.37
CA ASN A 50 1.29 4.30 7.50
C ASN A 50 1.95 4.57 6.14
N ILE A 51 2.46 3.53 5.51
CA ILE A 51 2.73 3.51 4.06
C ILE A 51 1.63 2.65 3.43
N GLU A 52 0.95 3.18 2.42
CA GLU A 52 -0.08 2.47 1.67
C GLU A 52 0.44 2.18 0.27
N LEU A 53 0.78 0.91 0.00
CA LEU A 53 1.20 0.47 -1.33
C LEU A 53 -0.05 0.07 -2.11
N MET A 54 -0.29 0.71 -3.25
CA MET A 54 -1.54 0.55 -4.00
C MET A 54 -1.29 0.02 -5.40
N GLU A 55 -1.90 -1.11 -5.73
CA GLU A 55 -1.87 -1.73 -7.05
C GLU A 55 -3.24 -1.58 -7.73
N PRO A 56 -3.30 -1.02 -8.96
CA PRO A 56 -4.55 -0.98 -9.71
C PRO A 56 -4.97 -2.40 -10.12
N THR A 57 -6.21 -2.79 -9.83
CA THR A 57 -6.72 -4.14 -10.18
C THR A 57 -7.44 -4.18 -11.52
N ASN A 58 -7.74 -3.02 -12.11
CA ASN A 58 -8.39 -2.90 -13.41
C ASN A 58 -8.09 -1.55 -14.09
N ASP A 59 -8.50 -1.43 -15.36
CA ASP A 59 -8.25 -0.26 -16.21
C ASP A 59 -8.98 1.02 -15.79
N SER A 60 -10.00 0.90 -14.94
CA SER A 60 -10.79 2.04 -14.45
C SER A 60 -10.24 2.61 -13.14
N SER A 61 -9.18 2.01 -12.59
CA SER A 61 -8.56 2.44 -11.34
C SER A 61 -8.05 3.89 -11.43
N PRO A 62 -8.25 4.73 -10.40
CA PRO A 62 -7.85 6.14 -10.43
C PRO A 62 -6.34 6.35 -10.32
N ILE A 63 -5.58 5.30 -10.01
CA ILE A 63 -4.13 5.32 -9.79
C ILE A 63 -3.33 4.61 -10.88
N LYS A 64 -3.97 4.34 -12.03
CA LYS A 64 -3.32 3.73 -13.19
C LYS A 64 -2.41 4.71 -13.92
#